data_AF-A0A524KFQ0-F1
#
_entry.id   AF-A0A524KFQ0-F1
#
_cell.length_a   1.000
_cell.length_b   1.000
_cell.length_c   1.000
_cell.angle_alpha   90.00
_cell.angle_beta   90.00
_cell.angle_gamma   90.00
#
_symmetry.space_group_name_H-M   'P 1'
#
loop_
_entity.id
_entity.type
_entity.pdbx_description
1 polymer ?
#
loop_
_entity_poly.entity_id
_entity_poly.type
_entity_poly.pdbx_seq_one_letter_code
_entity_poly.pdbx_strand_id
1 'polypeptide(L)'
;MTVEIARDALDLRLLGEWQRAFPLVSRPFAVIGDALGCTEAKVLQRLMRLSAAGAVSRVGAALRPNTAGASTLAAIAAPEQHIDAVAELVGAEPGV
;
A
#
# COMPACT_ATOMS: atom_id res chain seq x y z
N MET A 1 13.37 8.79 -9.58
CA MET A 1 13.78 9.32 -8.26
C MET A 1 13.86 8.14 -7.30
N THR A 2 15.06 7.78 -6.90
CA THR A 2 15.43 6.46 -6.37
C THR A 2 14.89 6.22 -4.96
N VAL A 3 14.09 5.16 -4.76
CA VAL A 3 13.57 4.77 -3.45
C VAL A 3 14.67 4.05 -2.67
N GLU A 4 15.47 4.82 -1.91
CA GLU A 4 16.53 4.31 -1.03
C GLU A 4 16.10 4.19 0.45
N ILE A 5 14.80 4.03 0.71
CA ILE A 5 14.21 4.40 2.00
C ILE A 5 14.05 3.23 2.98
N ALA A 6 14.00 1.99 2.46
CA ALA A 6 13.87 0.76 3.24
C ALA A 6 15.19 -0.02 3.32
N ARG A 7 16.31 0.63 3.66
CA ARG A 7 17.58 -0.06 3.97
C ARG A 7 17.77 -0.34 5.46
N ASP A 8 16.95 0.26 6.32
CA ASP A 8 16.96 -0.01 7.77
C ASP A 8 16.30 -1.38 8.02
N ALA A 9 17.01 -2.26 8.75
CA ALA A 9 16.53 -3.61 9.05
C ALA A 9 15.20 -3.62 9.81
N LEU A 10 14.96 -2.64 10.69
CA LEU A 10 13.69 -2.52 11.41
C LEU A 10 12.56 -2.13 10.46
N ASP A 11 12.82 -1.23 9.52
CA ASP A 11 11.81 -0.80 8.53
C ASP A 11 11.48 -1.94 7.55
N LEU A 12 12.49 -2.72 7.15
CA LEU A 12 12.28 -3.92 6.34
C LEU A 12 11.43 -4.97 7.06
N ARG A 13 11.71 -5.23 8.35
CA ARG A 13 10.91 -6.16 9.16
C ARG A 13 9.49 -5.65 9.38
N LEU A 14 9.34 -4.38 9.72
CA LEU A 14 8.04 -3.73 9.91
C LEU A 14 7.15 -3.87 8.67
N LEU A 15 7.71 -3.64 7.48
CA LEU A 15 6.96 -3.79 6.22
C LEU A 15 6.76 -5.25 5.83
N GLY A 16 7.77 -6.11 5.99
CA GLY A 16 7.72 -7.50 5.56
C GLY A 16 6.78 -8.36 6.40
N GLU A 17 6.79 -8.20 7.72
CA GLU A 17 6.07 -9.06 8.65
C GLU A 17 4.56 -8.72 8.71
N TRP A 18 4.17 -7.47 8.46
CA TRP A 18 2.81 -6.97 8.71
C TRP A 18 2.03 -6.54 7.47
N GLN A 19 2.55 -6.81 6.26
CA GLN A 19 1.78 -6.71 5.01
C GLN A 19 0.60 -7.68 4.96
N ARG A 20 0.69 -8.78 5.71
CA ARG A 20 -0.38 -9.76 5.91
C ARG A 20 -0.59 -9.94 7.41
N ALA A 21 -1.80 -10.35 7.81
CA ALA A 21 -2.14 -10.60 9.21
C ALA A 21 -1.85 -9.42 10.16
N PHE A 22 -2.13 -8.19 9.72
CA PHE A 22 -2.05 -7.01 10.58
C PHE A 22 -2.92 -7.20 11.84
N PRO A 23 -2.43 -6.91 13.07
CA PRO A 23 -3.17 -7.20 14.29
C PRO A 23 -4.49 -6.44 14.35
N LEU A 24 -5.60 -7.15 14.56
CA LEU A 24 -6.94 -6.56 14.69
C LEU A 24 -7.32 -6.43 16.18
N VAL A 25 -6.56 -5.62 16.90
CA VAL A 25 -6.75 -5.32 18.32
C VAL A 25 -6.83 -3.80 18.54
N SER A 26 -7.16 -3.35 19.75
CA SER A 26 -7.29 -1.92 20.06
C SER A 26 -5.99 -1.12 19.92
N ARG A 27 -4.83 -1.75 20.17
CA ARG A 27 -3.50 -1.13 20.08
C ARG A 27 -2.57 -1.95 19.18
N PRO A 28 -2.80 -1.99 17.87
CA PRO A 28 -2.08 -2.89 16.98
C PRO A 28 -0.59 -2.54 16.86
N PHE A 29 -0.24 -1.25 16.90
CA PHE A 29 1.13 -0.79 16.79
C PHE A 29 1.96 -1.07 18.05
N ALA A 30 1.31 -1.22 19.21
CA ALA A 30 1.99 -1.72 20.42
C ALA A 30 2.40 -3.18 20.26
N VAL A 31 1.51 -4.05 19.78
CA VAL A 31 1.80 -5.46 19.50
C VAL A 31 2.93 -5.60 18.46
N ILE A 32 2.89 -4.78 17.41
CA ILE A 32 3.97 -4.73 16.40
C ILE A 32 5.28 -4.26 17.03
N GLY A 33 5.24 -3.24 17.89
CA GLY A 33 6.41 -2.75 18.63
C GLY A 33 7.05 -3.86 19.44
N ASP A 34 6.27 -4.55 20.26
CA ASP A 34 6.72 -5.67 21.10
C ASP A 34 7.37 -6.78 20.26
N ALA A 35 6.73 -7.18 19.15
CA ALA A 35 7.26 -8.20 18.23
C ALA A 35 8.57 -7.77 17.53
N LEU A 36 8.74 -6.47 17.28
CA LEU A 36 9.94 -5.90 16.69
C LEU A 36 11.01 -5.49 17.72
N GLY A 37 10.72 -5.61 19.02
CA GLY A 37 11.62 -5.19 20.10
C GLY A 37 11.77 -3.67 20.21
N CYS A 38 10.72 -2.90 19.91
CA CYS A 38 10.71 -1.44 20.03
C CYS A 38 9.38 -0.90 20.57
N THR A 39 9.29 0.41 20.79
CA THR A 39 8.07 1.03 21.31
C THR A 39 7.04 1.28 20.22
N GLU A 40 5.76 1.34 20.60
CA GLU A 40 4.67 1.77 19.71
C GLU A 40 4.97 3.12 19.02
N ALA A 41 5.49 4.09 19.79
CA ALA A 41 5.85 5.40 19.26
C ALA A 41 6.93 5.29 18.17
N LYS A 42 7.88 4.36 18.30
CA LYS A 42 8.91 4.11 17.30
C LYS A 42 8.30 3.53 16.02
N VAL A 43 7.38 2.57 16.13
CA VAL A 43 6.66 2.00 14.98
C VAL A 43 5.92 3.09 14.22
N LEU A 44 5.12 3.90 14.91
CA LEU A 44 4.36 5.00 14.31
C LEU A 44 5.28 6.02 13.64
N GLN A 45 6.36 6.43 14.31
CA GLN A 45 7.36 7.34 13.75
C GLN A 45 7.94 6.79 12.43
N ARG A 46 8.29 5.50 12.38
CA ARG A 46 8.81 4.85 11.17
C ARG A 46 7.77 4.81 10.06
N LEU A 47 6.53 4.41 10.35
CA LEU A 47 5.45 4.37 9.36
C LEU A 47 5.17 5.76 8.78
N MET A 48 5.12 6.81 9.61
CA MET A 48 4.94 8.18 9.15
C MET A 48 6.08 8.62 8.22
N ARG A 49 7.33 8.31 8.58
CA ARG A 49 8.50 8.60 7.74
C ARG A 49 8.44 7.87 6.40
N LEU A 50 8.09 6.58 6.41
CA LEU A 50 7.96 5.77 5.20
C LEU A 50 6.82 6.27 4.31
N SER A 51 5.72 6.71 4.91
CA SER A 51 4.58 7.26 4.19
C SER A 51 4.88 8.62 3.56
N ALA A 52 5.49 9.53 4.32
CA ALA A 52 5.92 10.85 3.81
C ALA A 52 6.90 10.73 2.64
N ALA A 53 7.66 9.65 2.59
CA ALA A 53 8.62 9.39 1.54
C ALA A 53 8.10 8.50 0.40
N GLY A 54 6.81 8.18 0.39
CA GLY A 54 6.15 7.42 -0.68
C GLY A 54 6.43 5.91 -0.67
N ALA A 55 7.15 5.39 0.32
CA ALA A 55 7.40 3.96 0.46
C ALA A 55 6.18 3.18 1.00
N VAL A 56 5.30 3.86 1.74
CA VAL A 56 4.02 3.32 2.21
C VAL A 56 2.89 4.23 1.74
N SER A 57 2.04 3.75 0.86
CA SER A 57 0.89 4.53 0.37
C SER A 57 -0.19 4.70 1.43
N ARG A 58 -0.53 3.62 2.16
CA ARG A 58 -1.54 3.62 3.23
C ARG A 58 -1.40 2.41 4.15
N VAL A 59 -1.91 2.54 5.37
CA VAL A 59 -2.20 1.42 6.26
C VAL A 59 -3.72 1.26 6.32
N GLY A 60 -4.25 0.11 5.91
CA GLY A 60 -5.68 -0.14 5.87
C GLY A 60 -6.02 -1.48 5.24
N ALA A 61 -7.32 -1.79 5.19
CA ALA A 61 -7.80 -3.03 4.60
C ALA A 61 -7.54 -3.06 3.09
N ALA A 62 -6.98 -4.17 2.61
CA ALA A 62 -6.95 -4.53 1.19
C ALA A 62 -8.05 -5.55 0.92
N LEU A 63 -9.01 -5.18 0.07
CA LEU A 63 -10.14 -6.02 -0.26
C LEU A 63 -9.86 -6.79 -1.55
N ARG A 64 -10.30 -8.05 -1.61
CA ARG A 64 -10.21 -8.84 -2.84
C ARG A 64 -11.18 -8.25 -3.88
N PRO A 65 -10.88 -8.39 -5.19
CA PRO A 65 -11.85 -8.08 -6.25
C PRO A 65 -13.19 -8.77 -5.98
N ASN A 66 -14.28 -8.16 -6.41
CA ASN A 66 -15.64 -8.66 -6.22
C ASN A 66 -16.12 -8.79 -4.75
N THR A 67 -15.43 -8.17 -3.77
CA THR A 67 -15.83 -8.27 -2.34
C THR A 67 -16.70 -7.09 -1.87
N ALA A 68 -16.39 -5.87 -2.31
CA ALA A 68 -17.12 -4.64 -1.93
C ALA A 68 -17.82 -3.95 -3.11
N GLY A 69 -17.88 -4.62 -4.24
CA GLY A 69 -18.45 -4.14 -5.50
C GLY A 69 -18.23 -5.16 -6.60
N ALA A 70 -18.70 -4.91 -7.82
CA ALA A 70 -18.37 -5.73 -8.98
C ALA A 70 -17.09 -5.22 -9.64
N SER A 71 -16.24 -6.12 -10.14
CA SER A 71 -15.00 -5.78 -10.84
C SER A 71 -14.70 -6.80 -11.94
N THR A 72 -14.31 -6.30 -13.11
CA THR A 72 -13.94 -7.11 -14.28
C THR A 72 -12.64 -6.57 -14.87
N LEU A 73 -11.71 -7.47 -15.21
CA LEU A 73 -10.52 -7.11 -15.98
C LEU A 73 -10.89 -7.06 -17.47
N ALA A 74 -10.64 -5.93 -18.12
CA ALA A 74 -10.81 -5.75 -19.57
C ALA A 74 -9.48 -5.35 -20.22
N ALA A 75 -9.27 -5.77 -21.46
CA ALA A 75 -8.12 -5.40 -22.27
C ALA A 75 -8.60 -4.78 -23.59
N ILE A 76 -7.97 -3.68 -23.99
CA ILE A 76 -8.33 -2.94 -25.21
C ILE A 76 -7.10 -2.93 -26.12
N ALA A 77 -7.27 -3.34 -27.38
CA ALA A 77 -6.25 -3.16 -28.40
C ALA A 77 -6.43 -1.78 -29.03
N ALA A 78 -5.38 -0.96 -28.97
CA ALA A 78 -5.34 0.37 -29.59
C ALA A 78 -4.07 0.53 -30.42
N PRO A 79 -4.10 1.25 -31.55
CA PRO A 79 -2.88 1.66 -32.24
C PRO A 79 -1.99 2.51 -31.32
N GLU A 80 -0.67 2.39 -31.45
CA GLU A 80 0.31 3.03 -30.56
C GLU A 80 0.08 4.54 -30.41
N GLN A 81 -0.20 5.23 -31.51
CA GLN A 81 -0.46 6.68 -31.50
C GLN A 81 -1.76 7.09 -30.77
N HIS A 82 -2.61 6.14 -30.39
CA HIS A 82 -3.89 6.39 -29.73
C HIS A 82 -3.94 5.87 -28.29
N ILE A 83 -2.89 5.23 -27.77
CA ILE A 83 -2.89 4.64 -26.43
C ILE A 83 -3.26 5.67 -25.36
N ASP A 84 -2.63 6.85 -25.38
CA ASP A 84 -2.88 7.89 -24.37
C ASP A 84 -4.31 8.42 -24.44
N ALA A 85 -4.82 8.70 -25.65
CA ALA A 85 -6.20 9.18 -25.84
C ALA A 85 -7.24 8.13 -25.39
N VAL A 86 -6.99 6.84 -25.67
CA VAL A 86 -7.86 5.75 -25.20
C VAL A 86 -7.80 5.62 -23.68
N ALA A 87 -6.62 5.74 -23.08
CA ALA A 87 -6.45 5.68 -21.62
C ALA A 87 -7.17 6.84 -20.92
N GLU A 88 -7.10 8.06 -21.46
CA GLU A 88 -7.82 9.21 -20.91
C GLU A 88 -9.34 9.02 -20.94
N LEU A 89 -9.88 8.51 -22.06
CA LEU A 89 -11.31 8.22 -22.17
C LEU A 89 -11.75 7.15 -21.17
N VAL A 90 -10.98 6.06 -21.05
CA VAL A 90 -11.27 4.97 -20.13
C VAL A 90 -11.18 5.44 -18.67
N GLY A 91 -10.16 6.22 -18.32
CA GLY A 91 -9.97 6.76 -16.96
C GLY A 91 -10.99 7.82 -16.54
N ALA A 92 -11.76 8.37 -17.48
CA ALA A 92 -12.85 9.30 -17.19
C ALA A 92 -14.17 8.59 -16.80
N GLU A 93 -14.30 7.30 -17.08
CA GLU A 93 -15.53 6.54 -16.80
C GLU A 93 -15.67 6.24 -15.30
N PRO A 94 -16.86 6.43 -14.70
CA PRO A 94 -17.10 6.09 -13.30
C PRO A 94 -16.84 4.60 -13.01
N GLY A 95 -15.89 4.33 -12.11
CA GLY A 95 -15.55 2.97 -11.68
C GLY A 95 -14.30 2.37 -12.34
N VAL A 96 -13.61 3.14 -13.18
CA VAL A 96 -12.24 2.87 -13.65
C VAL A 96 -11.21 3.56 -12.75
#